data_AF-A0A8G2BTR3-F1
#
_entry.id   AF-A0A8G2BTR3-F1
#
_cell.length_a   1.000
_cell.length_b   1.000
_cell.length_c   1.000
_cell.angle_alpha   90.00
_cell.angle_beta   90.00
_cell.angle_gamma   90.00
#
_symmetry.space_group_name_H-M   'P 1'
#
loop_
_entity.id
_entity.type
_entity.pdbx_description
1 polymer ?
#
loop_
_entity_poly.entity_id
_entity_poly.type
_entity_poly.pdbx_seq_one_letter_code
_entity_poly.pdbx_strand_id
1 'polypeptide(L)'
;MKILLTTVTAMFLWGCMSCSDGKDDPIPVPMEVHLEGAIGSATRTVINSGYEKDLDVCFARQDETSKGAAVYGSWNICLAKRTNGNGRRPIVFAESQLYPIQGENTRLHGYYPADNGKATLVNGGVQFSVDGTTDIMATGLLTGSMDAPVTLCTFRHLLTQLQFVCYSSHPDKWGSIKNIEIVGVHTKQELDLVLVFPSLSNVSSNGDVRDLTVQDIRDLPIPEVTDPGNALPDAQGYVLLPVQPVDGTKEHPLYVRITTTKDGRGNEVLTTSDVCLSVEGGFQTGKRHLITLSFTDGNSIDAVSVGVEPWTDMDQEEIPV
;
A
#
# COMPACT_ATOMS: atom_id res chain seq x y z
N MET A 1 71.21 -7.62 12.20
CA MET A 1 71.21 -7.26 13.63
C MET A 1 69.97 -6.44 13.93
N LYS A 2 69.07 -6.99 14.77
CA LYS A 2 68.01 -6.36 15.58
C LYS A 2 67.02 -5.36 14.93
N ILE A 3 65.81 -5.89 14.70
CA ILE A 3 64.45 -5.40 15.00
C ILE A 3 64.36 -3.96 15.56
N LEU A 4 63.47 -3.14 14.98
CA LEU A 4 62.54 -2.33 15.79
C LEU A 4 61.21 -2.11 15.06
N LEU A 5 60.15 -2.61 15.69
CA LEU A 5 58.74 -2.47 15.32
C LEU A 5 58.25 -1.13 15.88
N THR A 6 57.83 -0.19 15.03
CA THR A 6 57.34 1.12 15.47
C THR A 6 55.83 1.05 15.71
N THR A 7 55.43 0.93 16.97
CA THR A 7 54.06 1.13 17.45
C THR A 7 53.69 2.60 17.34
N VAL A 8 52.64 2.93 16.58
CA VAL A 8 52.04 4.27 16.56
C VAL A 8 50.98 4.33 17.67
N THR A 9 51.33 4.97 18.77
CA THR A 9 50.42 5.28 19.87
C THR A 9 49.66 6.56 19.53
N ALA A 10 48.35 6.47 19.31
CA ALA A 10 47.48 7.64 19.21
C ALA A 10 47.30 8.27 20.61
N MET A 11 47.83 9.47 20.81
CA MET A 11 47.62 10.25 22.03
C MET A 11 46.17 10.79 22.04
N PHE A 12 45.38 10.32 23.00
CA PHE A 12 44.16 11.02 23.42
C PHE A 12 44.58 12.32 24.14
N LEU A 13 44.42 13.46 23.47
CA LEU A 13 44.49 14.76 24.14
C LEU A 13 43.22 14.96 24.97
N TRP A 14 43.32 14.68 26.26
CA TRP A 14 42.37 15.15 27.26
C TRP A 14 42.74 16.60 27.61
N GLY A 15 42.05 17.55 27.01
CA GLY A 15 42.16 18.96 27.38
C GLY A 15 41.26 19.27 28.56
N CYS A 16 41.83 19.34 29.77
CA CYS A 16 41.22 20.03 30.90
C CYS A 16 41.50 21.53 30.79
N MET A 17 40.49 22.39 30.93
CA MET A 17 40.47 23.57 31.82
C MET A 17 39.26 24.47 31.54
N SER A 18 38.33 24.54 32.49
CA SER A 18 38.04 25.75 33.27
C SER A 18 36.77 25.50 34.10
N CYS A 19 36.93 25.38 35.42
CA CYS A 19 35.82 25.47 36.35
C CYS A 19 35.42 26.96 36.45
N SER A 20 34.37 27.33 35.74
CA SER A 20 33.57 28.50 36.05
C SER A 20 32.23 27.97 36.54
N ASP A 21 31.89 28.25 37.80
CA ASP A 21 30.54 28.04 38.35
C ASP A 21 29.55 28.92 37.60
N GLY A 22 29.13 28.44 36.43
CA GLY A 22 27.95 28.88 35.71
C GLY A 22 27.18 27.62 35.40
N LYS A 23 25.95 27.50 35.92
CA LYS A 23 24.99 26.49 35.49
C LYS A 23 24.53 26.84 34.08
N ASP A 24 25.41 26.69 33.10
CA ASP A 24 24.98 26.54 31.72
C ASP A 24 24.81 25.05 31.53
N ASP A 25 23.57 24.58 31.68
CA ASP A 25 23.20 23.26 31.20
C ASP A 25 23.64 23.17 29.72
N PRO A 26 24.32 22.09 29.30
CA PRO A 26 24.76 21.97 27.92
C PRO A 26 23.55 22.14 27.00
N ILE A 27 23.62 23.11 26.07
CA ILE A 27 22.56 23.38 25.11
C ILE A 27 22.31 22.08 24.33
N PRO A 28 21.09 21.51 24.36
CA PRO A 28 20.78 20.31 23.61
C PRO A 28 20.98 20.55 22.11
N VAL A 29 21.75 19.69 21.45
CA VAL A 29 21.92 19.72 20.00
C VAL A 29 20.67 19.08 19.37
N PRO A 30 19.93 19.75 18.48
CA PRO A 30 18.77 19.17 17.80
C PRO A 30 19.16 17.88 17.07
N MET A 31 18.32 16.84 17.20
CA MET A 31 18.51 15.55 16.54
C MET A 31 17.60 15.46 15.31
N GLU A 32 18.17 15.05 14.17
CA GLU A 32 17.42 14.76 12.95
C GLU A 32 16.61 13.46 13.06
N VAL A 33 15.44 13.45 12.44
CA VAL A 33 14.62 12.27 12.25
C VAL A 33 15.21 11.42 11.12
N HIS A 34 15.75 10.26 11.46
CA HIS A 34 16.23 9.28 10.49
C HIS A 34 15.35 8.04 10.50
N LEU A 35 14.71 7.73 9.38
CA LEU A 35 13.82 6.58 9.23
C LEU A 35 14.29 5.68 8.10
N GLU A 36 14.17 4.37 8.33
CA GLU A 36 14.20 3.35 7.29
C GLU A 36 12.80 2.75 7.13
N GLY A 37 12.24 2.85 5.94
CA GLY A 37 10.95 2.32 5.58
C GLY A 37 11.05 0.95 4.92
N ALA A 38 10.39 -0.04 5.51
CA ALA A 38 10.01 -1.26 4.81
C ALA A 38 8.65 -1.09 4.13
N ILE A 39 8.39 -1.86 3.09
CA ILE A 39 7.04 -2.14 2.62
C ILE A 39 6.68 -3.50 3.22
N GLY A 40 5.56 -3.57 3.93
CA GLY A 40 5.10 -4.80 4.58
C GLY A 40 4.90 -5.91 3.56
N SER A 41 5.05 -7.16 4.00
CA SER A 41 4.97 -8.35 3.13
C SER A 41 3.79 -8.27 2.17
N ALA A 42 4.13 -8.17 0.89
CA ALA A 42 3.23 -8.16 -0.24
C ALA A 42 3.95 -8.86 -1.42
N THR A 43 3.31 -9.80 -2.15
CA THR A 43 3.75 -10.55 -3.38
C THR A 43 4.12 -9.59 -4.53
N ARG A 44 4.35 -8.30 -4.29
CA ARG A 44 4.46 -7.33 -5.36
C ARG A 44 5.55 -6.30 -5.12
N THR A 45 6.21 -5.99 -6.23
CA THR A 45 6.62 -4.64 -6.59
C THR A 45 5.47 -3.65 -6.43
N VAL A 46 5.67 -2.47 -5.85
CA VAL A 46 4.61 -1.44 -5.80
C VAL A 46 4.13 -1.16 -7.24
N ILE A 47 2.84 -1.34 -7.54
CA ILE A 47 2.26 -0.98 -8.84
C ILE A 47 2.31 0.54 -8.90
N ASN A 48 2.86 1.04 -10.01
CA ASN A 48 3.28 2.41 -10.30
C ASN A 48 4.74 2.77 -9.98
N SER A 49 5.47 1.91 -9.26
CA SER A 49 6.92 2.00 -9.12
C SER A 49 7.41 0.71 -8.50
N GLY A 50 7.75 -0.32 -9.30
CA GLY A 50 8.44 -1.46 -8.72
C GLY A 50 9.60 -0.99 -7.83
N TYR A 51 10.13 -1.85 -6.95
CA TYR A 51 11.26 -1.55 -6.07
C TYR A 51 12.45 -0.88 -6.80
N GLU A 52 12.47 -0.85 -8.12
CA GLU A 52 13.37 -0.11 -8.99
C GLU A 52 13.35 1.43 -8.86
N LYS A 53 12.23 2.06 -8.44
CA LYS A 53 12.11 3.52 -8.33
C LYS A 53 11.84 3.97 -6.89
N ASP A 54 12.24 5.21 -6.61
CA ASP A 54 11.88 5.87 -5.36
C ASP A 54 10.36 6.00 -5.26
N LEU A 55 9.84 5.82 -4.04
CA LEU A 55 8.43 5.95 -3.74
C LEU A 55 8.21 7.30 -3.07
N ASP A 56 7.46 8.19 -3.73
CA ASP A 56 7.09 9.48 -3.17
C ASP A 56 6.05 9.29 -2.05
N VAL A 57 6.43 9.57 -0.81
CA VAL A 57 5.61 9.39 0.39
C VAL A 57 5.47 10.71 1.16
N CYS A 58 4.49 10.81 2.03
CA CYS A 58 4.36 11.92 2.97
C CYS A 58 4.37 11.39 4.40
N PHE A 59 4.73 12.24 5.35
CA PHE A 59 4.49 12.00 6.76
C PHE A 59 3.63 13.12 7.32
N ALA A 60 2.47 12.76 7.86
CA ALA A 60 1.76 13.65 8.76
C ALA A 60 2.52 13.70 10.09
N ARG A 61 2.84 14.90 10.56
CA ARG A 61 3.61 15.16 11.77
C ARG A 61 2.83 15.99 12.77
N GLN A 62 2.93 15.62 14.04
CA GLN A 62 2.52 16.43 15.19
C GLN A 62 3.58 16.37 16.27
N ASP A 63 3.82 17.49 16.93
CA ASP A 63 4.65 17.51 18.13
C ASP A 63 3.78 17.76 19.36
N GLU A 64 4.19 17.17 20.48
CA GLU A 64 3.61 17.39 21.78
C GLU A 64 3.90 18.84 22.24
N THR A 65 2.91 19.50 22.84
CA THR A 65 3.02 20.93 23.20
C THR A 65 4.00 21.20 24.33
N SER A 66 4.30 20.19 25.14
CA SER A 66 5.27 20.23 26.23
C SER A 66 5.55 18.80 26.72
N LYS A 67 6.79 18.51 27.14
CA LYS A 67 7.23 17.17 27.52
C LYS A 67 6.27 16.49 28.52
N GLY A 68 5.66 15.38 28.10
CA GLY A 68 4.80 14.55 28.94
C GLY A 68 3.37 15.06 29.13
N ALA A 69 2.94 16.09 28.40
CA ALA A 69 1.57 16.59 28.48
C ALA A 69 0.53 15.69 27.78
N ALA A 70 0.96 14.84 26.85
CA ALA A 70 0.13 14.07 25.94
C ALA A 70 -0.85 14.91 25.10
N VAL A 71 -0.60 16.21 24.97
CA VAL A 71 -1.36 17.16 24.15
C VAL A 71 -0.52 17.52 22.93
N TYR A 72 -1.13 17.50 21.75
CA TYR A 72 -0.43 17.68 20.46
C TYR A 72 -1.01 18.87 19.69
N GLY A 73 -0.16 19.53 18.91
CA GLY A 73 -0.57 20.59 17.98
C GLY A 73 -1.33 20.07 16.76
N SER A 74 -1.54 20.94 15.77
CA SER A 74 -2.13 20.53 14.48
C SER A 74 -1.20 19.64 13.66
N TRP A 75 -1.78 18.75 12.85
CA TRP A 75 -1.04 17.97 11.87
C TRP A 75 -0.42 18.86 10.79
N ASN A 76 0.84 18.60 10.45
CA ASN A 76 1.55 19.20 9.33
C ASN A 76 2.03 18.11 8.37
N ILE A 77 2.19 18.43 7.09
CA ILE A 77 2.70 17.47 6.10
C ILE A 77 4.18 17.68 5.84
N CYS A 78 4.95 16.60 5.96
CA CYS A 78 6.35 16.53 5.59
C CYS A 78 6.48 15.65 4.33
N LEU A 79 6.86 16.25 3.21
CA LEU A 79 7.13 15.50 1.97
C LEU A 79 8.39 14.66 2.14
N ALA A 80 8.39 13.43 1.63
CA ALA A 80 9.53 12.53 1.69
C ALA A 80 9.56 11.56 0.52
N LYS A 81 10.65 10.80 0.42
CA LYS A 81 10.79 9.68 -0.50
C LYS A 81 11.32 8.48 0.25
N ARG A 82 10.72 7.31 0.04
CA ARG A 82 11.40 6.06 0.34
C ARG A 82 12.28 5.71 -0.85
N THR A 83 13.58 5.62 -0.61
CA THR A 83 14.54 5.27 -1.67
C THR A 83 14.27 3.90 -2.28
N ASN A 84 14.66 3.73 -3.53
CA ASN A 84 14.46 2.50 -4.28
C ASN A 84 15.18 1.28 -3.66
N GLY A 85 14.61 0.12 -3.91
CA GLY A 85 15.14 -1.20 -3.63
C GLY A 85 14.32 -2.00 -2.61
N ASN A 86 14.65 -3.29 -2.52
CA ASN A 86 13.97 -4.25 -1.65
C ASN A 86 14.32 -4.02 -0.17
N GLY A 87 13.45 -4.46 0.74
CA GLY A 87 13.70 -4.42 2.18
C GLY A 87 13.54 -3.03 2.79
N ARG A 88 14.30 -2.76 3.86
CA ARG A 88 14.33 -1.46 4.51
C ARG A 88 15.14 -0.48 3.69
N ARG A 89 14.57 0.69 3.44
CA ARG A 89 15.20 1.74 2.64
C ARG A 89 15.11 3.09 3.34
N PRO A 90 16.15 3.92 3.27
CA PRO A 90 16.11 5.27 3.81
C PRO A 90 14.89 6.06 3.35
N ILE A 91 14.26 6.75 4.30
CA ILE A 91 13.29 7.82 4.07
C ILE A 91 14.07 9.13 4.01
N VAL A 92 13.99 9.81 2.87
CA VAL A 92 14.62 11.10 2.65
C VAL A 92 13.53 12.16 2.66
N PHE A 93 13.49 12.99 3.70
CA PHE A 93 12.59 14.13 3.75
C PHE A 93 13.04 15.23 2.79
N ALA A 94 12.09 15.92 2.16
CA ALA A 94 12.38 17.08 1.31
C ALA A 94 13.01 18.23 2.12
N GLU A 95 12.55 18.39 3.37
CA GLU A 95 13.11 19.32 4.35
C GLU A 95 13.55 18.55 5.60
N SER A 96 14.71 18.87 6.16
CA SER A 96 15.20 18.22 7.38
C SER A 96 14.19 18.35 8.51
N GLN A 97 13.87 17.22 9.15
CA GLN A 97 12.94 17.14 10.27
C GLN A 97 13.74 16.93 11.55
N LEU A 98 13.54 17.78 12.54
CA LEU A 98 14.22 17.74 13.84
C LEU A 98 13.24 17.38 14.95
N TYR A 99 13.69 16.57 15.90
CA TYR A 99 12.97 16.38 17.16
C TYR A 99 12.99 17.68 18.01
N PRO A 100 11.90 17.96 18.75
CA PRO A 100 11.88 19.02 19.75
C PRO A 100 13.01 18.89 20.80
N ILE A 101 13.63 20.02 21.14
CA ILE A 101 14.86 20.06 21.94
C ILE A 101 14.67 19.74 23.42
N GLN A 102 13.45 19.83 23.96
CA GLN A 102 13.20 19.48 25.37
C GLN A 102 12.82 17.99 25.51
N GLY A 103 12.86 17.22 24.41
CA GLY A 103 12.51 15.80 24.41
C GLY A 103 11.01 15.56 24.41
N GLU A 104 10.22 16.52 23.91
CA GLU A 104 8.80 16.31 23.60
C GLU A 104 8.62 15.21 22.56
N ASN A 105 7.48 14.52 22.63
CA ASN A 105 7.17 13.48 21.66
C ASN A 105 6.79 14.07 20.30
N THR A 106 7.36 13.53 19.24
CA THR A 106 6.95 13.71 17.86
C THR A 106 6.19 12.48 17.39
N ARG A 107 4.99 12.72 16.87
CA ARG A 107 4.15 11.74 16.18
C ARG A 107 4.34 11.85 14.67
N LEU A 108 4.51 10.72 14.02
CA LEU A 108 4.66 10.61 12.56
C LEU A 108 3.73 9.52 12.04
N HIS A 109 3.06 9.79 10.92
CA HIS A 109 2.26 8.81 10.21
C HIS A 109 2.56 8.92 8.71
N GLY A 110 3.32 7.95 8.20
CA GLY A 110 3.72 7.89 6.80
C GLY A 110 2.59 7.38 5.92
N TYR A 111 2.40 7.97 4.75
CA TYR A 111 1.42 7.49 3.77
C TYR A 111 1.89 7.66 2.33
N TYR A 112 1.32 6.83 1.45
CA TYR A 112 1.49 6.81 0.01
C TYR A 112 0.11 6.75 -0.65
N PRO A 113 -0.12 7.47 -1.78
CA PRO A 113 0.81 8.35 -2.48
C PRO A 113 1.06 9.69 -1.77
N ALA A 114 2.25 10.27 -1.99
CA ALA A 114 2.49 11.68 -1.67
C ALA A 114 1.56 12.60 -2.48
N ASP A 115 1.23 13.75 -1.91
CA ASP A 115 0.24 14.66 -2.47
C ASP A 115 0.65 15.20 -3.85
N ASN A 116 -0.02 14.67 -4.87
CA ASN A 116 -0.06 15.12 -6.25
C ASN A 116 -1.52 15.26 -6.73
N GLY A 117 -2.42 15.67 -5.82
CA GLY A 117 -3.87 15.69 -6.05
C GLY A 117 -4.59 14.38 -5.73
N LYS A 118 -3.88 13.40 -5.17
CA LYS A 118 -4.42 12.09 -4.75
C LYS A 118 -4.73 11.98 -3.26
N ALA A 119 -4.16 12.85 -2.44
CA ALA A 119 -4.34 12.88 -1.00
C ALA A 119 -4.73 14.28 -0.52
N THR A 120 -5.53 14.43 0.53
CA THR A 120 -5.88 15.73 1.11
C THR A 120 -5.87 15.63 2.62
N LEU A 121 -5.06 16.46 3.29
CA LEU A 121 -5.08 16.54 4.74
C LEU A 121 -6.42 17.13 5.20
N VAL A 122 -7.08 16.41 6.10
CA VAL A 122 -8.29 16.86 6.81
C VAL A 122 -8.01 16.82 8.32
N ASN A 123 -8.95 17.32 9.12
CA ASN A 123 -8.74 17.36 10.57
C ASN A 123 -8.60 15.94 11.13
N GLY A 124 -7.38 15.55 11.50
CA GLY A 124 -7.08 14.24 12.06
C GLY A 124 -6.90 13.10 11.05
N GLY A 125 -6.99 13.37 9.74
CA GLY A 125 -7.02 12.33 8.72
C GLY A 125 -6.40 12.75 7.38
N VAL A 126 -6.21 11.79 6.48
CA VAL A 126 -5.80 12.05 5.08
C VAL A 126 -6.78 11.35 4.16
N GLN A 127 -7.41 12.11 3.26
CA GLN A 127 -8.37 11.57 2.31
C GLN A 127 -7.74 11.23 0.97
N PHE A 128 -8.08 10.06 0.44
CA PHE A 128 -7.63 9.55 -0.85
C PHE A 128 -8.80 9.33 -1.81
N SER A 129 -8.49 9.38 -3.11
CA SER A 129 -9.39 8.90 -4.16
C SER A 129 -8.79 7.66 -4.82
N VAL A 130 -9.52 6.54 -4.76
CA VAL A 130 -9.13 5.27 -5.36
C VAL A 130 -9.48 5.27 -6.84
N ASP A 131 -8.50 4.96 -7.69
CA ASP A 131 -8.62 4.98 -9.15
C ASP A 131 -8.61 3.58 -9.79
N GLY A 132 -8.52 2.52 -8.99
CA GLY A 132 -8.40 1.14 -9.49
C GLY A 132 -6.97 0.68 -9.73
N THR A 133 -5.97 1.56 -9.65
CA THR A 133 -4.59 1.29 -10.11
C THR A 133 -3.51 1.71 -9.13
N THR A 134 -3.72 2.82 -8.43
CA THR A 134 -2.79 3.41 -7.48
C THR A 134 -2.99 2.77 -6.12
N ASP A 135 -1.91 2.20 -5.60
CA ASP A 135 -1.92 1.66 -4.25
C ASP A 135 -2.08 2.77 -3.20
N ILE A 136 -2.69 2.44 -2.07
CA ILE A 136 -2.69 3.29 -0.88
C ILE A 136 -2.01 2.49 0.22
N MET A 137 -0.93 3.06 0.75
CA MET A 137 -0.19 2.45 1.83
C MET A 137 0.01 3.44 2.96
N ALA A 138 0.07 2.96 4.20
CA ALA A 138 0.44 3.80 5.33
C ALA A 138 1.22 3.04 6.39
N THR A 139 1.95 3.79 7.22
CA THR A 139 2.55 3.29 8.44
C THR A 139 1.52 3.25 9.56
N GLY A 140 1.84 2.60 10.68
CA GLY A 140 1.11 2.93 11.91
C GLY A 140 1.49 4.32 12.41
N LEU A 141 0.78 4.81 13.44
CA LEU A 141 1.25 5.95 14.23
C LEU A 141 2.60 5.62 14.88
N LEU A 142 3.64 6.33 14.45
CA LEU A 142 4.97 6.29 15.04
C LEU A 142 5.07 7.38 16.09
N THR A 143 5.76 7.12 17.19
CA THR A 143 6.07 8.12 18.22
C THR A 143 7.53 7.99 18.61
N GLY A 144 8.26 9.10 18.61
CA GLY A 144 9.66 9.16 19.04
C GLY A 144 10.01 10.54 19.59
N SER A 145 11.17 10.66 20.20
CA SER A 145 11.70 11.91 20.74
C SER A 145 13.22 11.93 20.60
N MET A 146 13.87 13.02 21.02
CA MET A 146 15.34 13.09 21.08
C MET A 146 15.94 12.02 22.01
N ASP A 147 15.22 11.65 23.08
CA ASP A 147 15.64 10.64 24.06
C ASP A 147 15.41 9.20 23.56
N ALA A 148 14.43 9.02 22.66
CA ALA A 148 14.03 7.74 22.10
C ALA A 148 13.58 7.91 20.64
N PRO A 149 14.53 8.05 19.69
CA PRO A 149 14.19 8.31 18.30
C PRO A 149 13.54 7.08 17.66
N VAL A 150 12.58 7.32 16.76
CA VAL A 150 12.05 6.26 15.90
C VAL A 150 12.95 6.13 14.68
N THR A 151 13.38 4.90 14.39
CA THR A 151 14.32 4.60 13.30
C THR A 151 13.71 3.76 12.19
N LEU A 152 12.54 3.15 12.43
CA LEU A 152 11.93 2.19 11.53
C LEU A 152 10.46 2.52 11.27
N CYS A 153 10.02 2.29 10.04
CA CYS A 153 8.61 2.28 9.69
C CYS A 153 8.28 1.19 8.67
N THR A 154 7.02 0.79 8.63
CA THR A 154 6.53 -0.20 7.66
C THR A 154 5.26 0.31 7.01
N PHE A 155 5.30 0.53 5.69
CA PHE A 155 4.13 0.86 4.88
C PHE A 155 3.32 -0.41 4.62
N ARG A 156 2.04 -0.41 4.97
CA ARG A 156 1.12 -1.52 4.75
C ARG A 156 0.11 -1.16 3.67
N HIS A 157 -0.17 -2.08 2.78
CA HIS A 157 -1.23 -1.94 1.79
C HIS A 157 -2.60 -1.87 2.45
N LEU A 158 -3.36 -0.83 2.08
CA LEU A 158 -4.68 -0.56 2.64
C LEU A 158 -5.83 -0.86 1.67
N LEU A 159 -5.50 -1.24 0.44
CA LEU A 159 -6.45 -1.73 -0.56
C LEU A 159 -6.37 -3.26 -0.67
N THR A 160 -7.39 -3.88 -1.27
CA THR A 160 -7.31 -5.25 -1.76
C THR A 160 -7.01 -5.24 -3.25
N GLN A 161 -6.35 -6.29 -3.75
CA GLN A 161 -6.14 -6.50 -5.18
C GLN A 161 -7.01 -7.67 -5.65
N LEU A 162 -7.80 -7.45 -6.71
CA LEU A 162 -8.42 -8.53 -7.46
C LEU A 162 -7.62 -8.79 -8.74
N GLN A 163 -7.42 -10.06 -9.06
CA GLN A 163 -6.92 -10.51 -10.35
C GLN A 163 -7.89 -11.54 -10.93
N PHE A 164 -7.94 -11.65 -12.26
CA PHE A 164 -8.97 -12.45 -12.92
C PHE A 164 -8.34 -13.60 -13.72
N VAL A 165 -8.90 -14.79 -13.63
CA VAL A 165 -8.55 -15.92 -14.48
C VAL A 165 -9.78 -16.22 -15.32
N CYS A 166 -9.78 -15.78 -16.57
CA CYS A 166 -10.90 -15.99 -17.49
C CYS A 166 -10.60 -17.18 -18.40
N TYR A 167 -11.58 -18.06 -18.57
CA TYR A 167 -11.51 -19.16 -19.54
C TYR A 167 -12.90 -19.59 -20.03
N SER A 168 -12.94 -20.38 -21.10
CA SER A 168 -14.16 -20.99 -21.62
C SER A 168 -13.88 -22.36 -22.23
N SER A 169 -14.85 -23.27 -22.18
CA SER A 169 -14.87 -24.46 -23.06
C SER A 169 -15.42 -24.16 -24.46
N HIS A 170 -15.91 -22.94 -24.70
CA HIS A 170 -16.49 -22.49 -25.95
C HIS A 170 -16.09 -21.03 -26.27
N PRO A 171 -14.78 -20.70 -26.32
CA PRO A 171 -14.33 -19.32 -26.46
C PRO A 171 -14.83 -18.64 -27.74
N ASP A 172 -15.01 -19.40 -28.83
CA ASP A 172 -15.57 -18.89 -30.09
C ASP A 172 -16.97 -18.29 -29.95
N LYS A 173 -17.73 -18.70 -28.93
CA LYS A 173 -19.08 -18.17 -28.64
C LYS A 173 -19.03 -16.80 -27.95
N TRP A 174 -17.92 -16.45 -27.32
CA TRP A 174 -17.73 -15.24 -26.53
C TRP A 174 -16.79 -14.21 -27.19
N GLY A 175 -15.85 -14.69 -28.01
CA GLY A 175 -14.84 -13.86 -28.65
C GLY A 175 -13.84 -13.32 -27.61
N SER A 176 -13.61 -12.01 -27.62
CA SER A 176 -12.68 -11.35 -26.70
C SER A 176 -13.42 -10.56 -25.61
N ILE A 177 -12.79 -10.45 -24.44
CA ILE A 177 -13.18 -9.53 -23.38
C ILE A 177 -12.75 -8.13 -23.81
N LYS A 178 -13.71 -7.21 -23.87
CA LYS A 178 -13.46 -5.78 -24.12
C LYS A 178 -13.16 -5.02 -22.84
N ASN A 179 -13.88 -5.34 -21.77
CA ASN A 179 -13.77 -4.65 -20.49
C ASN A 179 -14.27 -5.53 -19.33
N ILE A 180 -13.71 -5.31 -18.15
CA ILE A 180 -14.27 -5.78 -16.87
C ILE A 180 -14.28 -4.59 -15.91
N GLU A 181 -15.40 -4.37 -15.23
CA GLU A 181 -15.61 -3.26 -14.31
C GLU A 181 -16.15 -3.77 -12.97
N ILE A 182 -15.58 -3.27 -11.87
CA ILE A 182 -16.17 -3.40 -10.53
C ILE A 182 -17.19 -2.28 -10.37
N VAL A 183 -18.45 -2.63 -10.14
CA VAL A 183 -19.57 -1.68 -10.15
C VAL A 183 -19.78 -1.07 -8.77
N GLY A 184 -20.06 0.23 -8.73
CA GLY A 184 -20.55 0.90 -7.52
C GLY A 184 -19.52 1.03 -6.39
N VAL A 185 -18.24 1.21 -6.71
CA VAL A 185 -17.18 1.32 -5.71
C VAL A 185 -17.19 2.70 -5.06
N HIS A 186 -17.16 2.74 -3.73
CA HIS A 186 -16.99 3.97 -2.95
C HIS A 186 -15.52 4.42 -2.98
N THR A 187 -15.18 5.35 -3.87
CA THR A 187 -13.77 5.65 -4.18
C THR A 187 -13.09 6.66 -3.25
N LYS A 188 -13.84 7.43 -2.44
CA LYS A 188 -13.26 8.36 -1.47
C LYS A 188 -13.08 7.68 -0.12
N GLN A 189 -11.84 7.64 0.35
CA GLN A 189 -11.41 6.95 1.56
C GLN A 189 -10.63 7.89 2.47
N GLU A 190 -10.69 7.69 3.79
CA GLU A 190 -9.93 8.48 4.77
C GLU A 190 -9.07 7.58 5.66
N LEU A 191 -7.79 7.89 5.71
CA LEU A 191 -6.83 7.34 6.67
C LEU A 191 -6.92 8.11 7.98
N ASP A 192 -7.14 7.40 9.08
CA ASP A 192 -7.10 7.95 10.43
C ASP A 192 -5.65 8.03 10.93
N LEU A 193 -5.18 9.25 11.20
CA LEU A 193 -3.79 9.49 11.59
C LEU A 193 -3.48 9.12 13.04
N VAL A 194 -4.48 8.89 13.88
CA VAL A 194 -4.27 8.55 15.30
C VAL A 194 -4.20 7.05 15.57
N LEU A 195 -4.45 6.21 14.56
CA LEU A 195 -4.43 4.76 14.73
C LEU A 195 -3.00 4.18 14.70
N VAL A 196 -2.73 3.29 15.66
CA VAL A 196 -1.49 2.50 15.72
C VAL A 196 -1.39 1.51 14.55
N PHE A 197 -2.53 1.02 14.07
CA PHE A 197 -2.63 0.22 12.84
C PHE A 197 -3.37 1.03 11.79
N PRO A 198 -2.78 1.28 10.62
CA PRO A 198 -3.42 2.09 9.60
C PRO A 198 -4.64 1.37 9.03
N SER A 199 -5.71 2.10 8.83
CA SER A 199 -6.92 1.63 8.16
C SER A 199 -7.56 2.77 7.37
N LEU A 200 -8.37 2.39 6.38
CA LEU A 200 -9.18 3.31 5.60
C LEU A 200 -10.64 3.20 6.03
N SER A 201 -11.29 4.35 6.11
CA SER A 201 -12.73 4.47 6.29
C SER A 201 -13.37 5.05 5.03
N ASN A 202 -14.56 4.55 4.69
CA ASN A 202 -15.33 5.09 3.59
C ASN A 202 -15.92 6.45 3.96
N VAL A 203 -15.56 7.49 3.20
CA VAL A 203 -16.10 8.86 3.34
C VAL A 203 -16.73 9.35 2.04
N SER A 204 -17.07 8.43 1.14
CA SER A 204 -17.66 8.72 -0.16
C SER A 204 -19.05 9.32 -0.04
N SER A 205 -19.27 10.41 -0.77
CA SER A 205 -20.61 10.89 -1.11
C SER A 205 -21.13 10.14 -2.35
N ASN A 206 -22.40 10.37 -2.73
CA ASN A 206 -22.96 9.76 -3.95
C ASN A 206 -22.16 10.09 -5.22
N GLY A 207 -21.49 11.24 -5.29
CA GLY A 207 -20.64 11.61 -6.44
C GLY A 207 -19.28 10.89 -6.47
N ASP A 208 -18.92 10.22 -5.39
CA ASP A 208 -17.67 9.47 -5.22
C ASP A 208 -17.85 7.96 -5.44
N VAL A 209 -19.08 7.52 -5.74
CA VAL A 209 -19.38 6.14 -6.12
C VAL A 209 -19.17 5.97 -7.62
N ARG A 210 -18.25 5.09 -8.02
CA ARG A 210 -17.83 4.92 -9.42
C ARG A 210 -17.55 3.46 -9.76
N ASP A 211 -17.68 3.13 -11.03
CA ASP A 211 -17.23 1.85 -11.55
C ASP A 211 -15.71 1.92 -11.76
N LEU A 212 -14.98 0.88 -11.33
CA LEU A 212 -13.53 0.78 -11.49
C LEU A 212 -13.18 -0.27 -12.55
N THR A 213 -12.45 0.16 -13.58
CA THR A 213 -12.02 -0.71 -14.68
C THR A 213 -10.83 -1.58 -14.28
N VAL A 214 -10.92 -2.86 -14.62
CA VAL A 214 -9.80 -3.81 -14.54
C VAL A 214 -8.75 -3.45 -15.59
N GLN A 215 -7.50 -3.34 -15.16
CA GLN A 215 -6.37 -3.02 -16.02
C GLN A 215 -5.89 -4.25 -16.79
N ASP A 216 -5.14 -4.05 -17.87
CA ASP A 216 -4.47 -5.10 -18.66
C ASP A 216 -5.37 -6.23 -19.18
N ILE A 217 -6.67 -5.95 -19.43
CA ILE A 217 -7.66 -6.94 -19.89
C ILE A 217 -8.37 -6.58 -21.20
N ARG A 218 -8.04 -5.42 -21.78
CA ARG A 218 -8.71 -4.92 -22.98
C ARG A 218 -8.37 -5.76 -24.19
N ASP A 219 -9.40 -6.15 -24.94
CA ASP A 219 -9.30 -6.95 -26.15
C ASP A 219 -8.67 -8.34 -25.92
N LEU A 220 -8.74 -8.84 -24.68
CA LEU A 220 -8.16 -10.12 -24.29
C LEU A 220 -8.96 -11.29 -24.88
N PRO A 221 -8.35 -12.16 -25.71
CA PRO A 221 -9.01 -13.38 -26.16
C PRO A 221 -9.24 -14.32 -24.97
N ILE A 222 -10.38 -14.99 -24.94
CA ILE A 222 -10.70 -15.95 -23.87
C ILE A 222 -10.00 -17.28 -24.16
N PRO A 223 -9.10 -17.78 -23.28
CA PRO A 223 -8.45 -19.08 -23.46
C PRO A 223 -9.44 -20.25 -23.46
N GLU A 224 -9.17 -21.25 -24.30
CA GLU A 224 -9.92 -22.51 -24.30
C GLU A 224 -9.46 -23.44 -23.18
N VAL A 225 -10.39 -23.88 -22.34
CA VAL A 225 -10.18 -24.89 -21.30
C VAL A 225 -11.35 -25.86 -21.31
N THR A 226 -11.11 -27.10 -21.75
CA THR A 226 -12.14 -28.14 -21.85
C THR A 226 -12.26 -29.00 -20.59
N ASP A 227 -11.23 -29.02 -19.75
CA ASP A 227 -11.20 -29.70 -18.46
C ASP A 227 -10.59 -28.77 -17.39
N PRO A 228 -11.39 -28.18 -16.49
CA PRO A 228 -10.90 -27.28 -15.44
C PRO A 228 -10.10 -28.01 -14.34
N GLY A 229 -9.98 -29.35 -14.39
CA GLY A 229 -9.02 -30.11 -13.59
C GLY A 229 -7.57 -30.00 -14.09
N ASN A 230 -7.36 -29.44 -15.30
CA ASN A 230 -6.04 -29.11 -15.82
C ASN A 230 -5.58 -27.72 -15.36
N ALA A 231 -4.34 -27.35 -15.72
CA ALA A 231 -3.78 -26.04 -15.44
C ALA A 231 -4.64 -24.93 -16.05
N LEU A 232 -5.09 -24.00 -15.20
CA LEU A 232 -5.77 -22.77 -15.61
C LEU A 232 -4.77 -21.78 -16.20
N PRO A 233 -5.22 -20.83 -17.04
CA PRO A 233 -4.35 -19.76 -17.51
C PRO A 233 -3.86 -18.89 -16.34
N ASP A 234 -2.74 -18.21 -16.57
CA ASP A 234 -2.24 -17.22 -15.62
C ASP A 234 -3.26 -16.11 -15.39
N ALA A 235 -3.12 -15.44 -14.23
CA ALA A 235 -3.94 -14.29 -13.88
C ALA A 235 -3.81 -13.16 -14.93
N GLN A 236 -4.96 -12.67 -15.37
CA GLN A 236 -5.18 -11.65 -16.38
C GLN A 236 -5.75 -10.41 -15.72
N GLY A 237 -5.07 -9.28 -15.91
CA GLY A 237 -5.50 -8.01 -15.39
C GLY A 237 -5.56 -7.89 -13.87
N TYR A 238 -5.80 -6.67 -13.41
CA TYR A 238 -5.96 -6.39 -11.99
C TYR A 238 -6.76 -5.13 -11.72
N VAL A 239 -7.28 -5.02 -10.50
CA VAL A 239 -7.86 -3.78 -9.97
C VAL A 239 -7.59 -3.68 -8.47
N LEU A 240 -7.35 -2.46 -7.99
CA LEU A 240 -7.22 -2.13 -6.57
C LEU A 240 -8.49 -1.44 -6.09
N LEU A 241 -9.07 -1.93 -5.00
CA LEU A 241 -10.30 -1.35 -4.43
C LEU A 241 -10.23 -1.27 -2.91
N PRO A 242 -10.93 -0.31 -2.30
CA PRO A 242 -11.15 -0.33 -0.87
C PRO A 242 -12.14 -1.44 -0.54
N VAL A 243 -11.94 -2.07 0.62
CA VAL A 243 -12.89 -3.06 1.16
C VAL A 243 -13.12 -2.82 2.63
N GLN A 244 -14.38 -2.88 3.02
CA GLN A 244 -14.83 -2.99 4.39
C GLN A 244 -14.97 -4.48 4.76
N PRO A 245 -14.98 -4.84 6.05
CA PRO A 245 -15.02 -6.24 6.48
C PRO A 245 -16.20 -7.06 5.96
N VAL A 246 -17.29 -6.39 5.56
CA VAL A 246 -18.49 -7.02 5.02
C VAL A 246 -18.47 -7.14 3.50
N ASP A 247 -17.57 -6.45 2.80
CA ASP A 247 -17.58 -6.39 1.35
C ASP A 247 -17.14 -7.73 0.74
N GLY A 248 -17.93 -8.20 -0.23
CA GLY A 248 -17.70 -9.48 -0.88
C GLY A 248 -18.17 -10.69 -0.06
N THR A 249 -18.98 -10.53 0.99
CA THR A 249 -19.70 -11.68 1.56
C THR A 249 -20.92 -12.05 0.71
N LYS A 250 -21.62 -13.13 1.05
CA LYS A 250 -22.86 -13.51 0.35
C LYS A 250 -23.97 -12.47 0.50
N GLU A 251 -24.01 -11.79 1.65
CA GLU A 251 -24.97 -10.76 1.99
C GLU A 251 -24.65 -9.42 1.33
N HIS A 252 -23.37 -9.17 1.04
CA HIS A 252 -22.87 -7.96 0.41
C HIS A 252 -21.89 -8.30 -0.75
N PRO A 253 -22.39 -8.94 -1.81
CA PRO A 253 -21.53 -9.36 -2.91
C PRO A 253 -20.98 -8.14 -3.65
N LEU A 254 -19.81 -8.33 -4.25
CA LEU A 254 -19.24 -7.35 -5.16
C LEU A 254 -19.80 -7.61 -6.57
N TYR A 255 -20.24 -6.55 -7.24
CA TYR A 255 -20.81 -6.65 -8.59
C TYR A 255 -19.74 -6.37 -9.63
N VAL A 256 -19.66 -7.24 -10.63
CA VAL A 256 -18.73 -7.13 -11.75
C VAL A 256 -19.52 -7.08 -13.04
N ARG A 257 -19.18 -6.14 -13.91
CA ARG A 257 -19.73 -6.02 -15.25
C ARG A 257 -18.66 -6.40 -16.26
N ILE A 258 -18.98 -7.35 -17.13
CA ILE A 258 -18.06 -7.88 -18.14
C ILE A 258 -18.65 -7.58 -19.52
N THR A 259 -17.84 -7.01 -20.40
CA THR A 259 -18.24 -6.77 -21.78
C THR A 259 -17.42 -7.64 -22.74
N THR A 260 -18.10 -8.41 -23.58
CA THR A 260 -17.50 -9.30 -24.59
C THR A 260 -17.91 -8.92 -26.01
N THR A 261 -17.12 -9.32 -27.00
CA THR A 261 -17.43 -9.06 -28.42
C THR A 261 -18.57 -9.90 -28.99
N LYS A 262 -18.93 -10.99 -28.29
CA LYS A 262 -20.04 -11.87 -28.65
C LYS A 262 -20.93 -12.17 -27.46
N ASP A 263 -22.14 -12.61 -27.76
CA ASP A 263 -23.24 -12.79 -26.80
C ASP A 263 -23.23 -14.11 -26.02
N GLY A 264 -22.19 -14.95 -26.14
CA GLY A 264 -22.17 -16.28 -25.55
C GLY A 264 -22.88 -17.36 -26.39
N ARG A 265 -23.46 -16.99 -27.54
CA ARG A 265 -24.02 -17.90 -28.57
C ARG A 265 -23.24 -17.87 -29.88
N GLY A 266 -22.18 -17.06 -29.95
CA GLY A 266 -21.37 -16.86 -31.15
C GLY A 266 -21.82 -15.71 -32.05
N ASN A 267 -22.86 -14.95 -31.68
CA ASN A 267 -23.27 -13.79 -32.45
C ASN A 267 -22.33 -12.61 -32.16
N GLU A 268 -21.86 -11.92 -33.21
CA GLU A 268 -20.97 -10.76 -33.10
C GLU A 268 -21.73 -9.51 -32.64
N VAL A 269 -22.10 -9.51 -31.36
CA VAL A 269 -22.79 -8.42 -30.69
C VAL A 269 -22.05 -8.11 -29.39
N LEU A 270 -21.68 -6.84 -29.22
CA LEU A 270 -21.11 -6.35 -27.98
C LEU A 270 -22.11 -6.59 -26.85
N THR A 271 -21.75 -7.46 -25.91
CA THR A 271 -22.66 -7.96 -24.88
C THR A 271 -22.09 -7.68 -23.51
N THR A 272 -22.96 -7.25 -22.60
CA THR A 272 -22.62 -6.97 -21.22
C THR A 272 -23.30 -7.99 -20.31
N SER A 273 -22.53 -8.57 -19.39
CA SER A 273 -22.99 -9.54 -18.41
C SER A 273 -22.60 -9.08 -17.01
N ASP A 274 -23.54 -9.17 -16.07
CA ASP A 274 -23.29 -8.85 -14.66
C ASP A 274 -23.04 -10.15 -13.88
N VAL A 275 -22.01 -10.16 -13.05
CA VAL A 275 -21.57 -11.28 -12.22
C VAL A 275 -21.46 -10.81 -10.78
N CYS A 276 -21.98 -11.60 -9.84
CA CYS A 276 -21.81 -11.36 -8.42
C CYS A 276 -20.64 -12.18 -7.88
N LEU A 277 -19.70 -11.52 -7.20
CA LEU A 277 -18.58 -12.14 -6.52
C LEU A 277 -18.82 -12.18 -5.02
N SER A 278 -18.61 -13.34 -4.42
CA SER A 278 -18.57 -13.48 -2.97
C SER A 278 -17.50 -14.49 -2.55
N VAL A 279 -16.89 -14.24 -1.39
CA VAL A 279 -15.85 -15.04 -0.78
C VAL A 279 -16.24 -15.30 0.66
N GLU A 280 -15.93 -16.49 1.17
CA GLU A 280 -16.10 -16.77 2.59
C GLU A 280 -15.24 -15.81 3.42
N GLY A 281 -15.86 -15.09 4.35
CA GLY A 281 -15.18 -14.07 5.15
C GLY A 281 -14.91 -12.73 4.44
N GLY A 282 -15.37 -12.57 3.19
CA GLY A 282 -15.25 -11.33 2.42
C GLY A 282 -13.84 -11.06 1.88
N PHE A 283 -13.72 -9.96 1.14
CA PHE A 283 -12.43 -9.49 0.65
C PHE A 283 -11.62 -8.85 1.78
N GLN A 284 -10.30 -9.02 1.73
CA GLN A 284 -9.40 -8.64 2.81
C GLN A 284 -8.40 -7.57 2.36
N THR A 285 -8.27 -6.52 3.17
CA THR A 285 -7.25 -5.48 3.01
C THR A 285 -5.85 -6.06 3.00
N GLY A 286 -4.99 -5.55 2.10
CA GLY A 286 -3.60 -5.99 1.99
C GLY A 286 -3.46 -7.43 1.51
N LYS A 287 -4.48 -7.96 0.83
CA LYS A 287 -4.47 -9.30 0.22
C LYS A 287 -4.72 -9.20 -1.28
N ARG A 288 -4.31 -10.26 -1.96
CA ARG A 288 -4.62 -10.53 -3.34
C ARG A 288 -5.65 -11.65 -3.40
N HIS A 289 -6.71 -11.43 -4.18
CA HIS A 289 -7.75 -12.41 -4.42
C HIS A 289 -7.76 -12.78 -5.90
N LEU A 290 -7.61 -14.06 -6.17
CA LEU A 290 -7.65 -14.60 -7.53
C LEU A 290 -9.08 -15.03 -7.85
N ILE A 291 -9.71 -14.34 -8.79
CA ILE A 291 -11.10 -14.54 -9.20
C ILE A 291 -11.13 -15.38 -10.46
N THR A 292 -11.66 -16.59 -10.37
CA THR A 292 -11.78 -17.48 -11.53
C THR A 292 -13.16 -17.34 -12.17
N LEU A 293 -13.19 -16.94 -13.44
CA LEU A 293 -14.41 -16.74 -14.24
C LEU A 293 -14.48 -17.75 -15.38
N SER A 294 -15.54 -18.56 -15.36
CA SER A 294 -15.85 -19.53 -16.42
C SER A 294 -16.97 -18.98 -17.31
N PHE A 295 -16.64 -18.72 -18.57
CA PHE A 295 -17.60 -18.31 -19.60
C PHE A 295 -18.24 -19.56 -20.18
N THR A 296 -19.51 -19.82 -19.83
CA THR A 296 -20.18 -21.08 -20.12
C THR A 296 -20.89 -21.09 -21.47
N ASP A 297 -21.39 -22.26 -21.86
CA ASP A 297 -22.37 -22.32 -22.95
C ASP A 297 -23.74 -21.86 -22.45
N GLY A 298 -24.44 -21.02 -23.22
CA GLY A 298 -25.79 -20.55 -22.88
C GLY A 298 -25.89 -19.17 -22.22
N ASN A 299 -24.86 -18.33 -22.37
CA ASN A 299 -24.81 -16.92 -21.95
C ASN A 299 -24.70 -16.69 -20.43
N SER A 300 -24.10 -17.63 -19.67
CA SER A 300 -23.73 -17.36 -18.27
C SER A 300 -22.23 -17.21 -18.11
N ILE A 301 -21.84 -16.43 -17.11
CA ILE A 301 -20.47 -16.34 -16.62
C ILE A 301 -20.53 -16.72 -15.15
N ASP A 302 -19.85 -17.80 -14.80
CA ASP A 302 -19.87 -18.35 -13.45
C ASP A 302 -18.57 -17.97 -12.73
N ALA A 303 -18.68 -17.46 -11.50
CA ALA A 303 -17.55 -17.28 -10.61
C ALA A 303 -17.27 -18.62 -9.90
N VAL A 304 -16.19 -19.31 -10.30
CA VAL A 304 -15.95 -20.72 -9.95
C VAL A 304 -15.15 -20.87 -8.64
N SER A 305 -14.21 -19.97 -8.38
CA SER A 305 -13.44 -19.95 -7.14
C SER A 305 -12.89 -18.57 -6.87
N VAL A 306 -12.73 -18.27 -5.58
CA VAL A 306 -11.89 -17.15 -5.14
C VAL A 306 -10.79 -17.72 -4.24
N GLY A 307 -9.57 -17.73 -4.77
CA GLY A 307 -8.39 -18.09 -3.99
C GLY A 307 -7.93 -16.88 -3.18
N VAL A 308 -7.75 -17.06 -1.87
CA VAL A 308 -7.07 -16.08 -1.01
C VAL A 308 -5.64 -16.54 -0.85
N GLU A 309 -4.72 -15.90 -1.56
CA GLU A 309 -3.31 -16.20 -1.41
C GLU A 309 -2.65 -15.19 -0.45
N PRO A 310 -1.71 -15.64 0.40
CA PRO A 310 -0.78 -14.74 1.04
C PRO A 310 -0.08 -13.90 -0.01
N TRP A 311 0.18 -12.64 0.33
CA TRP A 311 0.90 -11.74 -0.54
C TRP A 311 2.43 -12.06 -0.42
N THR A 312 2.91 -13.18 -1.00
CA THR A 312 4.31 -13.74 -1.07
C THR A 312 5.09 -13.55 -2.40
N ASP A 313 6.33 -13.09 -2.32
CA ASP A 313 7.30 -13.28 -3.41
C ASP A 313 7.69 -14.77 -3.52
N MET A 314 8.01 -15.24 -4.73
CA MET A 314 8.75 -16.50 -4.86
C MET A 314 10.08 -16.36 -4.11
N ASP A 315 10.39 -17.39 -3.33
CA ASP A 315 11.61 -17.63 -2.55
C ASP A 315 12.81 -16.73 -2.90
N GLN A 316 13.16 -15.81 -1.99
CA GLN A 316 14.55 -15.48 -1.76
C GLN A 316 14.85 -15.55 -0.27
N GLU A 317 15.73 -16.50 0.03
CA GLU A 317 16.31 -16.86 1.32
C GLU A 317 16.56 -15.63 2.21
N GLU A 318 16.16 -15.76 3.47
CA GLU A 318 16.66 -14.92 4.56
C GLU A 318 18.18 -14.84 4.47
N ILE A 319 18.71 -13.66 4.15
CA ILE A 319 20.12 -13.39 4.40
C ILE A 319 20.23 -13.17 5.91
N PRO A 320 20.99 -14.01 6.65
CA PRO A 320 21.11 -13.86 8.09
C PRO A 320 21.81 -12.55 8.46
N VAL A 321 21.40 -12.02 9.61
CA VAL A 321 21.94 -10.83 10.29
C VAL A 321 23.43 -10.96 10.59
#